data_AF-D7NGC6-F1
#
_entry.id   AF-D7NGC6-F1
#
_cell.length_a   1.000
_cell.length_b   1.000
_cell.length_c   1.000
_cell.angle_alpha   90.00
_cell.angle_beta   90.00
_cell.angle_gamma   90.00
#
_symmetry.space_group_name_H-M   'P 1'
#
loop_
_entity.id
_entity.type
_entity.pdbx_description
1 polymer ?
#
loop_
_entity_poly.entity_id
_entity_poly.type
_entity_poly.pdbx_seq_one_letter_code
_entity_poly.pdbx_strand_id
1 'polypeptide(L)'
;MGSFRATLELGGKEYDVLYSNYEFSRNTDSKGKPSSSISGGRVSVTVESTEDTTAIEAMLNSQFKAVDGKIIYKKTEEDAKMKEIEFKNAYIVHYKETLDATNEVPMTIAMTFS
;
A
#
# COMPACT_ATOMS: atom_id res chain seq x y z
N MET A 1 -0.55 -19.24 11.34
CA MET A 1 -0.11 -18.44 10.19
C MET A 1 -1.33 -18.01 9.41
N GLY A 2 -1.41 -16.74 9.00
CA GLY A 2 -2.53 -16.25 8.20
C GLY A 2 -2.62 -16.98 6.86
N SER A 3 -3.84 -17.16 6.33
CA SER A 3 -4.05 -17.86 5.05
C SER A 3 -3.52 -17.09 3.83
N PHE A 4 -3.13 -15.83 4.02
CA PHE A 4 -2.60 -14.95 2.98
C PHE A 4 -1.33 -14.24 3.45
N ARG A 5 -0.44 -14.01 2.50
CA ARG A 5 0.68 -13.07 2.59
C ARG A 5 0.62 -12.09 1.44
N ALA A 6 1.18 -10.90 1.61
CA ALA A 6 1.24 -9.90 0.56
C ALA A 6 2.60 -9.23 0.49
N THR A 7 3.00 -8.84 -0.72
CA THR A 7 4.25 -8.14 -1.00
C THR A 7 3.92 -6.88 -1.79
N LEU A 8 4.51 -5.76 -1.40
CA LEU A 8 4.52 -4.51 -2.15
C LEU A 8 5.79 -4.46 -2.99
N GLU A 9 5.65 -4.28 -4.30
CA GLU A 9 6.75 -3.88 -5.17
C GLU A 9 6.71 -2.36 -5.40
N LEU A 10 7.80 -1.68 -5.10
CA LEU A 10 7.97 -0.24 -5.30
C LEU A 10 9.44 0.07 -5.64
N GLY A 11 9.70 0.77 -6.74
CA GLY A 11 11.07 1.17 -7.10
C GLY A 11 12.04 0.00 -7.33
N GLY A 12 11.53 -1.17 -7.72
CA GLY A 12 12.34 -2.40 -7.87
C GLY A 12 12.68 -3.09 -6.55
N LYS A 13 12.08 -2.67 -5.43
CA LYS A 13 12.20 -3.28 -4.11
C LYS A 13 10.92 -3.99 -3.73
N GLU A 14 11.06 -5.05 -2.95
CA GLU A 14 9.97 -5.83 -2.40
C GLU A 14 9.88 -5.61 -0.89
N TYR A 15 8.67 -5.38 -0.39
CA TYR A 15 8.40 -5.17 1.03
C TYR A 15 7.29 -6.11 1.49
N ASP A 16 7.47 -6.75 2.65
CA ASP A 16 6.44 -7.60 3.24
C ASP A 16 5.31 -6.73 3.81
N VAL A 17 4.09 -6.96 3.33
CA VAL A 17 2.90 -6.17 3.67
C VAL A 17 2.23 -6.75 4.90
N LEU A 18 2.16 -5.94 5.96
CA LEU A 18 1.46 -6.25 7.22
C LEU A 18 0.00 -5.82 7.16
N TYR A 19 -0.28 -4.72 6.46
CA TYR A 19 -1.62 -4.17 6.28
C TYR A 19 -1.73 -3.49 4.92
N SER A 20 -2.89 -3.61 4.28
CA SER A 20 -3.21 -2.85 3.08
C SER A 20 -4.69 -2.51 3.04
N ASN A 21 -5.01 -1.32 2.51
CA ASN A 21 -6.37 -0.85 2.33
C ASN A 21 -6.44 0.07 1.12
N TYR A 22 -7.49 -0.08 0.31
CA TYR A 22 -7.84 0.80 -0.79
C TYR A 22 -9.36 0.89 -0.85
N GLU A 23 -9.86 2.12 -0.84
CA GLU A 23 -11.29 2.40 -0.75
C GLU A 23 -11.73 3.33 -1.87
N PHE A 24 -12.92 3.06 -2.39
CA PHE A 24 -13.60 3.87 -3.38
C PHE A 24 -15.03 4.10 -2.91
N SER A 25 -15.53 5.32 -3.06
CA SER A 25 -16.89 5.67 -2.70
C SER A 25 -17.54 6.55 -3.77
N ARG A 26 -18.87 6.68 -3.70
CA ARG A 26 -19.68 7.59 -4.52
C ARG A 26 -20.98 7.88 -3.81
N ASN A 27 -21.54 9.06 -4.08
CA ASN A 27 -22.80 9.47 -3.47
C ASN A 27 -23.98 8.69 -4.05
N THR A 28 -25.02 8.54 -3.23
CA THR A 28 -26.33 8.02 -3.63
C THR A 28 -27.41 9.09 -3.49
N ASP A 29 -28.46 9.01 -4.31
CA ASP A 29 -29.67 9.83 -4.16
C ASP A 29 -30.58 9.28 -3.05
N SER A 30 -31.72 9.95 -2.81
CA SER A 30 -32.70 9.55 -1.80
C SER A 30 -33.36 8.18 -2.03
N LYS A 31 -33.13 7.57 -3.20
CA LYS A 31 -33.63 6.23 -3.57
C LYS A 31 -32.50 5.19 -3.60
N GLY A 32 -31.29 5.54 -3.16
CA GLY A 32 -30.13 4.66 -3.14
C GLY A 32 -29.43 4.49 -4.49
N LYS A 33 -29.74 5.31 -5.50
CA LYS A 33 -29.08 5.21 -6.82
C LYS A 33 -27.81 6.06 -6.86
N PRO A 34 -26.73 5.61 -7.54
CA PRO A 34 -25.54 6.42 -7.72
C PRO A 34 -25.83 7.80 -8.32
N SER A 35 -25.29 8.85 -7.70
CA SER A 35 -25.52 10.25 -8.08
C SER A 35 -24.24 11.05 -8.36
N SER A 36 -23.06 10.45 -8.17
CA SER A 36 -21.77 11.06 -8.48
C SER A 36 -20.81 10.09 -9.17
N SER A 37 -19.73 10.64 -9.72
CA SER A 37 -18.53 9.87 -10.06
C SER A 37 -17.94 9.19 -8.83
N ILE A 38 -17.13 8.14 -9.06
CA ILE A 38 -16.36 7.46 -8.02
C ILE A 38 -15.23 8.39 -7.55
N SER A 39 -15.04 8.47 -6.24
CA SER A 39 -13.94 9.15 -5.57
C SER A 39 -13.17 8.16 -4.69
N GLY A 40 -11.98 8.57 -4.22
CA GLY A 40 -11.09 7.72 -3.44
C GLY A 40 -9.90 7.24 -4.27
N GLY A 41 -9.51 5.98 -4.08
CA GLY A 41 -8.36 5.39 -4.77
C GLY A 41 -7.02 5.61 -4.08
N ARG A 42 -7.02 6.13 -2.84
CA ARG A 42 -5.82 6.12 -2.00
C ARG A 42 -5.49 4.68 -1.63
N VAL A 43 -4.24 4.28 -1.88
CA VAL A 43 -3.71 2.98 -1.48
C VAL A 43 -2.90 3.19 -0.22
N SER A 44 -3.37 2.67 0.90
CA SER A 44 -2.66 2.70 2.19
C SER A 44 -2.05 1.34 2.46
N VAL A 45 -0.79 1.32 2.88
CA VAL A 45 -0.05 0.09 3.17
C VAL A 45 0.82 0.29 4.40
N THR A 46 0.89 -0.72 5.26
CA THR A 46 1.93 -0.84 6.27
C THR A 46 2.80 -2.04 5.91
N VAL A 47 4.11 -1.82 5.82
CA VAL A 47 5.11 -2.87 5.57
C VAL A 47 6.07 -3.02 6.73
N GLU A 48 6.74 -4.17 6.80
CA GLU A 48 7.90 -4.34 7.65
C GLU A 48 9.05 -3.46 7.15
N SER A 49 9.71 -2.74 8.07
CA SER A 49 10.86 -1.91 7.70
C SER A 49 12.11 -2.76 7.51
N THR A 50 13.01 -2.30 6.64
CA THR A 50 14.31 -2.91 6.38
C THR A 50 15.37 -1.82 6.32
N GLU A 51 16.61 -2.17 5.97
CA GLU A 51 17.66 -1.17 5.68
C GLU A 51 17.39 -0.35 4.41
N ASP A 52 16.38 -0.71 3.62
CA ASP A 52 16.05 -0.04 2.37
C ASP A 52 15.39 1.34 2.60
N THR A 53 16.02 2.38 2.07
CA THR A 53 15.56 3.77 2.14
C THR A 53 14.84 4.25 0.87
N THR A 54 14.60 3.37 -0.11
CA THR A 54 14.10 3.75 -1.44
C THR A 54 12.77 4.50 -1.36
N ALA A 55 11.86 4.06 -0.49
CA ALA A 55 10.54 4.66 -0.34
C ALA A 55 10.59 6.11 0.20
N ILE A 56 11.41 6.37 1.23
CA ILE A 56 11.54 7.72 1.79
C ILE A 56 12.32 8.65 0.85
N GLU A 57 13.33 8.12 0.16
CA GLU A 57 14.06 8.87 -0.87
C GLU A 57 13.17 9.24 -2.05
N ALA A 58 12.28 8.34 -2.48
CA ALA A 58 11.30 8.63 -3.53
C ALA A 58 10.38 9.80 -3.13
N MET A 59 9.95 9.85 -1.87
CA MET A 59 9.12 10.94 -1.37
C MET A 59 9.88 12.26 -1.22
N LEU A 60 11.07 12.24 -0.61
CA LEU A 60 11.79 13.46 -0.23
C LEU A 60 12.67 14.02 -1.35
N ASN A 61 13.41 13.16 -2.06
CA ASN A 61 14.37 13.58 -3.09
C ASN A 61 13.74 13.67 -4.47
N SER A 62 12.60 13.00 -4.68
CA SER A 62 11.86 12.98 -5.94
C SER A 62 10.40 13.42 -5.78
N GLN A 63 10.15 14.45 -4.96
CA GLN A 63 8.81 14.89 -4.52
C GLN A 63 7.75 15.09 -5.61
N PHE A 64 8.14 15.38 -6.86
CA PHE A 64 7.23 15.58 -8.00
C PHE A 64 7.29 14.46 -9.03
N LYS A 65 8.05 13.40 -8.78
CA LYS A 65 8.13 12.25 -9.65
C LYS A 65 7.10 11.23 -9.18
N ALA A 66 6.19 10.88 -10.07
CA ALA A 66 5.24 9.83 -9.80
C ALA A 66 5.94 8.45 -9.69
N VAL A 67 5.35 7.57 -8.89
CA VAL A 67 5.78 6.19 -8.69
C VAL A 67 4.69 5.24 -9.19
N ASP A 68 5.14 4.10 -9.69
CA ASP A 68 4.31 2.94 -9.96
C ASP A 68 4.62 1.88 -8.92
N GLY A 69 3.62 1.09 -8.55
CA GLY A 69 3.81 -0.02 -7.63
C GLY A 69 2.68 -1.03 -7.74
N LYS A 70 2.90 -2.19 -7.13
CA LYS A 70 1.90 -3.26 -7.12
C LYS A 70 1.92 -4.04 -5.82
N ILE A 71 0.74 -4.45 -5.37
CA ILE A 71 0.56 -5.33 -4.21
C ILE A 71 0.15 -6.70 -4.72
N ILE A 72 0.97 -7.71 -4.46
CA ILE A 72 0.70 -9.11 -4.81
C ILE A 72 0.23 -9.85 -3.57
N TYR A 73 -0.96 -10.44 -3.62
CA TYR A 73 -1.50 -11.31 -2.58
C TYR A 73 -1.30 -12.76 -3.00
N LYS A 74 -0.73 -13.57 -2.11
CA LYS A 74 -0.53 -15.01 -2.29
C LYS A 74 -1.23 -15.79 -1.20
N LYS A 75 -1.71 -16.99 -1.55
CA LYS A 75 -2.10 -17.98 -0.53
C LYS A 75 -0.83 -18.57 0.08
N THR A 76 -0.75 -18.63 1.41
CA THR A 76 0.47 -19.06 2.10
C THR A 76 0.86 -20.50 1.80
N GLU A 77 -0.12 -21.42 1.73
CA GLU A 77 0.14 -22.86 1.57
C GLU A 77 0.54 -23.27 0.14
N GLU A 78 -0.05 -22.63 -0.87
CA GLU A 78 0.12 -23.00 -2.28
C GLU A 78 1.26 -22.21 -2.96
N ASP A 79 1.82 -21.19 -2.29
CA ASP A 79 2.65 -20.13 -2.87
C ASP A 79 2.13 -19.59 -4.22
N ALA A 80 0.81 -19.64 -4.39
CA ALA A 80 0.15 -19.26 -5.61
C ALA A 80 -0.34 -17.80 -5.53
N LYS A 81 -0.09 -17.02 -6.59
CA LYS A 81 -0.65 -15.67 -6.74
C LYS A 81 -2.17 -15.75 -6.78
N MET A 82 -2.82 -15.12 -5.80
CA MET A 82 -4.27 -15.06 -5.68
C MET A 82 -4.83 -13.80 -6.35
N LYS A 83 -4.20 -12.65 -6.09
CA LYS A 83 -4.63 -11.34 -6.62
C LYS A 83 -3.44 -10.40 -6.76
N GLU A 84 -3.55 -9.47 -7.68
CA GLU A 84 -2.61 -8.37 -7.86
C GLU A 84 -3.38 -7.05 -7.98
N ILE A 85 -2.87 -6.00 -7.35
CA ILE A 85 -3.36 -4.63 -7.48
C ILE A 85 -2.21 -3.76 -7.93
N GLU A 86 -2.34 -3.13 -9.09
CA GLU A 86 -1.37 -2.14 -9.60
C GLU A 86 -1.91 -0.72 -9.38
N PHE A 87 -1.02 0.19 -8.98
CA PHE A 87 -1.25 1.63 -9.01
C PHE A 87 -0.17 2.29 -9.86
N LYS A 88 -0.56 3.27 -10.66
CA LYS A 88 0.30 3.94 -11.65
C LYS A 88 0.21 5.44 -11.50
N ASN A 89 1.31 6.12 -11.77
CA ASN A 89 1.44 7.57 -11.68
C ASN A 89 0.97 8.14 -10.32
N ALA A 90 1.26 7.42 -9.23
CA ALA A 90 0.87 7.83 -7.88
C ALA A 90 1.96 8.66 -7.19
N TYR A 91 1.60 9.39 -6.15
CA TYR A 91 2.54 10.10 -5.28
C TYR A 91 2.44 9.55 -3.86
N ILE A 92 3.58 9.45 -3.17
CA ILE A 92 3.61 9.15 -1.73
C ILE A 92 3.17 10.42 -1.00
N VAL A 93 1.91 10.44 -0.55
CA VAL A 93 1.30 11.61 0.13
C VAL A 93 1.35 11.49 1.66
N HIS A 94 1.74 10.33 2.17
CA HIS A 94 1.99 10.09 3.58
C HIS A 94 3.07 9.02 3.73
N TYR A 95 4.02 9.25 4.62
CA TYR A 95 5.06 8.30 5.03
C TYR A 95 5.25 8.44 6.54
N LYS A 96 5.24 7.31 7.26
CA LYS A 96 5.53 7.23 8.69
C LYS A 96 6.27 5.94 8.98
N GLU A 97 7.51 6.05 9.45
CA GLU A 97 8.26 4.92 9.97
C GLU A 97 8.20 4.91 11.50
N THR A 98 8.04 3.73 12.11
CA THR A 98 7.90 3.57 13.56
C THR A 98 8.77 2.41 14.03
N LEU A 99 9.57 2.66 15.08
CA LEU A 99 10.22 1.62 15.88
C LEU A 99 9.50 1.50 17.23
N ASP A 100 8.97 0.32 17.52
CA ASP A 100 8.45 -0.10 18.80
C ASP A 100 9.13 -1.43 19.18
N ALA A 101 10.20 -1.35 19.96
CA ALA A 101 11.03 -2.50 20.33
C ALA A 101 10.29 -3.54 21.21
N THR A 102 9.05 -3.27 21.64
CA THR A 102 8.24 -4.19 22.43
C THR A 102 7.22 -4.99 21.61
N ASN A 103 7.07 -4.65 20.32
CA ASN A 103 6.13 -5.28 19.41
C ASN A 103 6.75 -6.51 18.70
N GLU A 104 5.91 -7.42 18.21
CA GLU A 104 6.34 -8.60 17.44
C GLU A 104 7.00 -8.20 16.12
N VAL A 105 6.46 -7.19 15.44
CA VAL A 105 7.08 -6.54 14.27
C VAL A 105 7.54 -5.15 14.69
N PRO A 106 8.79 -5.00 15.16
CA PRO A 106 9.20 -3.81 15.89
C PRO A 106 9.41 -2.59 14.98
N MET A 107 9.72 -2.77 13.70
CA MET A 107 9.88 -1.66 12.77
C MET A 107 8.92 -1.77 11.60
N THR A 108 8.12 -0.72 11.40
CA THR A 108 7.12 -0.69 10.33
C THR A 108 7.10 0.65 9.63
N ILE A 109 6.74 0.63 8.34
CA ILE A 109 6.56 1.81 7.51
C ILE A 109 5.09 1.85 7.04
N ALA A 110 4.37 2.91 7.40
CA ALA A 110 3.03 3.20 6.90
C ALA A 110 3.09 4.25 5.79
N MET A 111 2.60 3.89 4.59
CA MET A 111 2.58 4.74 3.40
C MET A 111 1.18 4.91 2.84
N THR A 112 0.91 6.06 2.22
CA THR A 112 -0.29 6.28 1.40
C THR A 112 0.10 6.80 0.03
N PHE A 113 -0.38 6.13 -1.01
CA PHE A 113 -0.25 6.52 -2.41
C PHE A 113 -1.55 7.15 -2.91
N SER A 114 -1.46 8.23 -3.70
CA SER A 114 -2.61 8.94 -4.28
C SER A 114 -2.35 9.48 -5.68
#